data_AF-A0A4U7D6C3-F1
#
_entry.id   AF-A0A4U7D6C3-F1
#
_cell.length_a   1.000
_cell.length_b   1.000
_cell.length_c   1.000
_cell.angle_alpha   90.00
_cell.angle_beta   90.00
_cell.angle_gamma   90.00
#
_symmetry.space_group_name_H-M   'P 1'
#
loop_
_entity.id
_entity.type
_entity.pdbx_description
1 polymer ?
#
loop_
_entity_poly.entity_id
_entity_poly.type
_entity_poly.pdbx_seq_one_letter_code
_entity_poly.pdbx_strand_id
1 'polypeptide(L)'
;GSHAGSVSADSTEIYQEGIRIPPVKLFEKGEPNDAVFEMILSNVRTPDERRGDLRAQEAANETGRRRFGDLAERYGADKLEVALEEIKNYSERRMRSEIESLPNGEYSFEDVLDDDGAGNVDLPIEVTLTVDGDEIL
;
A
#
# COMPACT_ATOMS: atom_id res chain seq x y z
N GLY A 1 -3.33 -3.37 18.58
CA GLY A 1 -4.69 -3.12 19.03
C GLY A 1 -5.05 -3.81 20.33
N SER A 2 -6.33 -3.80 20.66
CA SER A 2 -6.96 -4.42 21.84
C SER A 2 -6.67 -5.92 21.93
N HIS A 3 -6.62 -6.62 20.80
CA HIS A 3 -6.32 -8.06 20.73
C HIS A 3 -4.92 -8.39 20.22
N ALA A 4 -4.46 -9.60 20.52
CA ALA A 4 -3.26 -10.19 19.91
C ALA A 4 -3.60 -10.73 18.51
N GLY A 5 -2.89 -10.25 17.50
CA GLY A 5 -3.16 -10.57 16.10
C GLY A 5 -3.13 -9.31 15.22
N SER A 6 -3.32 -9.49 13.91
CA SER A 6 -3.36 -8.38 12.94
C SER A 6 -4.73 -7.74 12.81
N VAL A 7 -5.80 -8.46 13.13
CA VAL A 7 -7.19 -8.00 12.98
C VAL A 7 -7.89 -8.16 14.33
N SER A 8 -8.56 -7.11 14.77
CA SER A 8 -9.34 -7.07 16.01
C SER A 8 -10.81 -6.84 15.63
N ALA A 9 -11.58 -7.93 15.49
CA ALA A 9 -12.91 -7.94 14.89
C ALA A 9 -13.99 -7.18 15.68
N ASP A 10 -13.72 -6.85 16.94
CA ASP A 10 -14.60 -6.11 17.85
C ASP A 10 -14.13 -4.66 18.06
N SER A 11 -13.21 -4.16 17.23
CA SER A 11 -12.78 -2.76 17.31
C SER A 11 -13.91 -1.84 16.89
N THR A 12 -14.31 -0.95 17.78
CA THR A 12 -15.39 0.04 17.57
C THR A 12 -14.85 1.46 17.36
N GLU A 13 -13.57 1.67 17.65
CA GLU A 13 -12.85 2.90 17.39
C GLU A 13 -11.44 2.60 16.89
N ILE A 14 -10.90 3.48 16.06
CA ILE A 14 -9.59 3.28 15.42
C ILE A 14 -8.43 3.16 16.42
N TYR A 15 -8.58 3.67 17.64
CA TYR A 15 -7.56 3.57 18.69
C TYR A 15 -7.40 2.15 19.21
N GLN A 16 -8.41 1.29 19.02
CA GLN A 16 -8.37 -0.11 19.38
C GLN A 16 -7.59 -0.95 18.36
N GLU A 17 -7.22 -0.41 17.20
CA GLU A 17 -6.50 -1.16 16.15
C GLU A 17 -4.98 -1.15 16.37
N GLY A 18 -4.45 -0.24 17.18
CA GLY A 18 -3.03 -0.18 17.54
C GLY A 18 -2.41 1.18 17.32
N ILE A 19 -1.07 1.22 17.24
CA ILE A 19 -0.34 2.46 17.05
C ILE A 19 -0.55 3.01 15.64
N ARG A 20 -0.84 4.31 15.56
CA ARG A 20 -0.95 5.05 14.30
C ARG A 20 0.23 5.99 14.18
N ILE A 21 1.06 5.76 13.18
CA ILE A 21 2.30 6.50 12.99
C ILE A 21 2.11 7.46 11.82
N PRO A 22 2.11 8.78 12.03
CA PRO A 22 2.08 9.74 10.92
C PRO A 22 3.38 9.63 10.10
N PRO A 23 3.46 10.20 8.88
CA PRO A 23 4.70 10.25 8.12
C PRO A 23 5.82 10.94 8.92
N VAL A 24 6.74 10.12 9.45
CA VAL A 24 7.91 10.55 10.22
C VAL A 24 9.14 9.79 9.74
N LYS A 25 10.31 10.38 9.93
CA LYS A 25 11.58 9.75 9.57
C LYS A 25 11.94 8.68 10.61
N LEU A 26 11.91 7.42 10.18
CA LEU A 26 12.50 6.31 10.95
C LEU A 26 14.03 6.31 10.89
N PHE A 27 14.59 6.83 9.79
CA PHE A 27 16.01 7.05 9.59
C PHE A 27 16.24 8.46 9.02
N GLU A 28 17.30 9.13 9.45
CA GLU A 28 17.71 10.42 8.92
C GLU A 28 19.20 10.39 8.58
N LYS A 29 19.53 10.64 7.31
CA LYS A 29 20.91 10.60 6.80
C LYS A 29 21.63 9.27 7.06
N GLY A 30 20.88 8.16 7.06
CA GLY A 30 21.41 6.81 7.31
C GLY A 30 21.41 6.40 8.78
N GLU A 31 21.20 7.34 9.71
CA GLU A 31 21.17 7.04 11.14
C GLU A 31 19.74 6.75 11.62
N PRO A 32 19.53 5.73 12.49
CA PRO A 32 18.21 5.44 13.03
C PRO A 32 17.73 6.55 13.96
N ASN A 33 16.45 6.87 13.89
CA ASN A 33 15.79 7.68 14.90
C ASN A 33 15.38 6.79 16.06
N ASP A 34 16.27 6.62 17.03
CA ASP A 34 16.06 5.72 18.18
C ASP A 34 14.78 6.07 18.95
N ALA A 35 14.42 7.36 19.07
CA ALA A 35 13.19 7.77 19.76
C ALA A 35 11.93 7.25 19.04
N VAL A 36 11.91 7.27 17.70
CA VAL A 36 10.79 6.71 16.91
C VAL A 36 10.79 5.19 16.98
N PHE A 37 11.96 4.54 16.91
CA PHE A 37 12.07 3.09 17.11
C PHE A 37 11.50 2.68 18.47
N GLU A 38 11.96 3.29 19.55
CA GLU A 38 11.50 2.96 20.91
C GLU A 38 10.01 3.23 21.08
N MET A 39 9.48 4.32 20.51
CA MET A 39 8.04 4.59 20.49
C MET A 39 7.26 3.45 19.82
N ILE A 40 7.72 2.95 18.67
CA ILE A 40 7.05 1.86 17.95
C ILE A 40 7.15 0.56 18.75
N LEU A 41 8.37 0.20 19.17
CA LEU A 41 8.67 -1.07 19.84
C LEU A 41 8.01 -1.18 21.21
N SER A 42 7.79 -0.06 21.91
CA SER A 42 7.05 -0.03 23.18
C SER A 42 5.54 -0.27 23.02
N ASN A 43 5.01 -0.17 21.80
CA ASN A 43 3.57 -0.28 21.50
C ASN A 43 3.20 -1.55 20.73
N VAL A 44 4.10 -2.53 20.68
CA VAL A 44 3.90 -3.82 19.99
C VAL A 44 4.17 -4.99 20.93
N ARG A 45 3.49 -6.12 20.70
CA ARG A 45 3.63 -7.33 21.54
C ARG A 45 4.85 -8.17 21.19
N THR A 46 5.38 -8.02 19.97
CA THR A 46 6.54 -8.77 19.46
C THR A 46 7.66 -7.81 19.02
N PRO A 47 8.28 -7.07 19.97
CA PRO A 47 9.25 -6.01 19.64
C PRO A 47 10.47 -6.51 18.86
N ASP A 48 11.00 -7.70 19.17
CA ASP A 48 12.16 -8.24 18.44
C ASP A 48 11.85 -8.57 16.98
N GLU A 49 10.68 -9.16 16.73
CA GLU A 49 10.17 -9.43 15.38
C GLU A 49 9.97 -8.12 14.61
N ARG A 50 9.28 -7.15 15.23
CA ARG A 50 9.05 -5.83 14.63
C ARG A 50 10.35 -5.07 14.35
N ARG A 51 11.35 -5.17 15.23
CA ARG A 51 12.68 -4.60 14.99
C ARG A 51 13.35 -5.27 13.79
N GLY A 52 13.25 -6.59 13.68
CA GLY A 52 13.72 -7.35 12.53
C GLY A 52 13.08 -6.89 11.22
N ASP A 53 11.76 -6.78 11.19
CA ASP A 53 10.99 -6.34 10.01
C ASP A 53 11.42 -4.94 9.55
N LEU A 54 11.52 -3.98 10.48
CA LEU A 54 11.90 -2.60 10.16
C LEU A 54 13.33 -2.51 9.61
N ARG A 55 14.26 -3.31 10.14
CA ARG A 55 15.64 -3.40 9.62
C ARG A 55 15.69 -4.09 8.26
N ALA A 56 14.87 -5.11 8.04
CA ALA A 56 14.77 -5.77 6.74
C ALA A 56 14.24 -4.81 5.66
N GLN A 57 13.23 -3.99 6.00
CA GLN A 57 12.72 -2.95 5.10
C GLN A 57 13.77 -1.88 4.78
N GLU A 58 14.55 -1.44 5.77
CA GLU A 58 15.66 -0.50 5.55
C GLU A 58 16.72 -1.09 4.62
N ALA A 59 17.17 -2.33 4.85
CA ALA A 59 18.14 -3.00 3.99
C ALA A 59 17.65 -3.20 2.55
N ALA A 60 16.36 -3.50 2.37
CA ALA A 60 15.74 -3.59 1.05
C ALA A 60 15.74 -2.22 0.34
N ASN A 61 15.37 -1.16 1.04
CA ASN A 61 15.38 0.20 0.52
C ASN A 61 16.79 0.68 0.16
N GLU A 62 17.80 0.37 0.97
CA GLU A 62 19.20 0.72 0.69
C GLU A 62 19.72 -0.02 -0.55
N THR A 63 19.33 -1.28 -0.72
CA THR A 63 19.63 -2.04 -1.95
C THR A 63 18.99 -1.39 -3.17
N GLY A 64 17.73 -0.97 -3.06
CA GLY A 64 17.01 -0.24 -4.11
C GLY A 64 17.69 1.08 -4.45
N ARG A 65 18.00 1.89 -3.43
CA ARG A 65 18.69 3.18 -3.56
C ARG A 65 20.01 3.04 -4.31
N ARG A 66 20.84 2.06 -3.92
CA ARG A 66 22.12 1.81 -4.59
C ARG A 66 21.93 1.42 -6.06
N ARG A 67 21.08 0.44 -6.35
CA ARG A 67 20.84 -0.01 -7.73
C ARG A 67 20.25 1.08 -8.61
N PHE A 68 19.37 1.91 -8.05
CA PHE A 68 18.82 3.06 -8.75
C PHE A 68 19.89 4.13 -9.01
N GLY A 69 20.79 4.36 -8.04
CA GLY A 69 21.99 5.17 -8.21
C GLY A 69 22.89 4.67 -9.35
N ASP A 70 23.18 3.37 -9.40
CA ASP A 70 23.98 2.75 -10.46
C ASP A 70 23.36 3.01 -11.86
N LEU A 71 22.03 3.01 -11.97
CA LEU A 71 21.32 3.35 -13.21
C LEU A 71 21.46 4.84 -13.55
N ALA A 72 21.31 5.73 -12.56
CA ALA A 72 21.46 7.17 -12.75
C ALA A 72 22.87 7.55 -13.20
N GLU A 73 23.91 6.91 -12.62
CA GLU A 73 25.30 7.11 -13.04
C GLU A 73 25.55 6.61 -14.48
N ARG A 74 24.97 5.45 -14.83
CA ARG A 74 25.17 4.83 -16.14
C ARG A 74 24.45 5.56 -17.28
N TYR A 75 23.22 6.02 -17.05
CA TYR A 75 22.35 6.55 -18.10
C TYR A 75 22.13 8.07 -18.03
N GLY A 76 22.43 8.69 -16.89
CA GLY A 76 22.10 10.07 -16.59
C GLY A 76 20.67 10.24 -16.09
N ALA A 77 20.45 11.24 -15.24
CA ALA A 77 19.15 11.51 -14.61
C ALA A 77 18.05 11.78 -15.64
N ASP A 78 18.32 12.64 -16.63
CA ASP A 78 17.31 13.04 -17.63
C ASP A 78 16.75 11.84 -18.42
N LYS A 79 17.61 10.89 -18.81
CA LYS A 79 17.16 9.69 -19.53
C LYS A 79 16.37 8.74 -18.64
N LEU A 80 16.75 8.66 -17.36
CA LEU A 80 16.06 7.83 -16.39
C LEU A 80 14.66 8.38 -16.09
N GLU A 81 14.51 9.69 -15.96
CA GLU A 81 13.22 10.35 -15.78
C GLU A 81 12.27 10.08 -16.96
N VAL A 82 12.75 10.24 -18.19
CA VAL A 82 11.97 9.90 -19.41
C VAL A 82 11.57 8.42 -19.41
N ALA A 83 12.47 7.51 -19.03
CA ALA A 83 12.16 6.08 -18.99
C ALA A 83 11.11 5.73 -17.92
N LEU A 84 11.15 6.37 -16.75
CA LEU A 84 10.16 6.17 -15.69
C LEU A 84 8.78 6.69 -16.08
N GLU A 85 8.74 7.83 -16.77
CA GLU A 85 7.49 8.35 -17.35
C GLU A 85 6.93 7.39 -18.40
N GLU A 86 7.80 6.86 -19.27
CA GLU A 86 7.36 5.92 -20.31
C GLU A 86 6.86 4.59 -19.74
N ILE A 87 7.40 4.10 -18.61
CA ILE A 87 6.86 2.92 -17.91
C ILE A 87 5.43 3.17 -17.42
N LYS A 88 5.16 4.36 -16.89
CA LYS A 88 3.81 4.75 -16.45
C LYS A 88 2.87 4.85 -17.65
N ASN A 89 3.26 5.58 -18.69
CA ASN A 89 2.47 5.75 -19.91
C ASN A 89 2.22 4.44 -20.66
N TYR A 90 3.18 3.52 -20.65
CA TYR A 90 3.00 2.19 -21.22
C TYR A 90 1.98 1.36 -20.44
N SER A 91 2.06 1.39 -19.10
CA SER A 91 1.08 0.71 -18.23
C SER A 91 -0.33 1.26 -18.46
N GLU A 92 -0.47 2.59 -18.54
CA GLU A 92 -1.75 3.26 -18.82
C GLU A 92 -2.30 2.86 -20.20
N ARG A 93 -1.52 3.00 -21.27
CA ARG A 93 -1.95 2.62 -22.63
C ARG A 93 -2.38 1.17 -22.70
N ARG A 94 -1.67 0.28 -21.99
CA ARG A 94 -2.02 -1.14 -21.95
C ARG A 94 -3.34 -1.35 -21.24
N MET A 95 -3.56 -0.73 -20.07
CA MET A 95 -4.82 -0.83 -19.36
C MET A 95 -5.98 -0.28 -20.18
N ARG A 96 -5.82 0.91 -20.77
CA ARG A 96 -6.80 1.54 -21.68
C ARG A 96 -7.16 0.65 -22.87
N SER A 97 -6.17 0.04 -23.50
CA SER A 97 -6.40 -0.88 -24.63
C SER A 97 -7.17 -2.15 -24.22
N GLU A 98 -6.98 -2.66 -23.01
CA GLU A 98 -7.77 -3.79 -22.51
C GLU A 98 -9.22 -3.35 -22.20
N ILE A 99 -9.41 -2.15 -21.64
CA ILE A 99 -10.75 -1.58 -21.39
C ILE A 99 -11.50 -1.33 -22.70
N GLU A 100 -10.84 -0.78 -23.72
CA GLU A 100 -11.44 -0.52 -25.04
C GLU A 100 -11.95 -1.80 -25.73
N SER A 101 -11.43 -2.97 -25.35
CA SER A 101 -11.92 -4.26 -25.85
C SER A 101 -13.25 -4.70 -25.23
N LEU A 102 -13.66 -4.09 -24.11
CA LEU A 102 -14.93 -4.33 -23.45
C LEU A 102 -16.04 -3.55 -24.16
N PRO A 103 -17.25 -4.11 -24.28
CA PRO A 103 -18.38 -3.36 -24.83
C PRO A 103 -18.72 -2.15 -23.94
N ASN A 104 -18.97 -0.98 -24.55
CA ASN A 104 -19.52 0.14 -23.80
C ASN A 104 -20.87 -0.23 -23.20
N GLY A 105 -21.08 0.16 -21.95
CA GLY A 105 -22.30 -0.17 -21.22
C GLY A 105 -22.15 -0.04 -19.72
N GLU A 106 -23.28 -0.24 -19.05
CA GLU A 106 -23.36 -0.27 -17.60
C GLU A 106 -23.38 -1.73 -17.13
N TYR A 107 -22.53 -2.05 -16.16
CA TYR A 107 -22.38 -3.37 -15.58
C TYR A 107 -22.58 -3.27 -14.08
N SER A 108 -23.60 -3.96 -13.57
CA SER A 108 -23.88 -4.01 -12.13
C SER A 108 -23.64 -5.41 -11.59
N PHE A 109 -23.09 -5.47 -10.39
CA PHE A 109 -22.90 -6.69 -9.62
C PHE A 109 -23.22 -6.42 -8.15
N GLU A 110 -23.90 -7.37 -7.53
CA GLU A 110 -24.22 -7.39 -6.10
C GLU A 110 -23.77 -8.73 -5.53
N ASP A 111 -23.16 -8.69 -4.36
CA ASP A 111 -22.86 -9.85 -3.53
C ASP A 111 -22.96 -9.45 -2.05
N VAL A 112 -22.81 -10.41 -1.14
CA VAL A 112 -22.85 -10.17 0.31
C VAL A 112 -21.56 -10.59 0.99
N LEU A 113 -21.14 -9.83 2.00
CA LEU A 113 -20.17 -10.26 2.99
C LEU A 113 -20.92 -10.94 4.15
N ASP A 114 -20.44 -12.12 4.58
CA ASP A 114 -21.13 -12.98 5.55
C ASP A 114 -21.57 -12.24 6.84
N ASP A 115 -20.65 -11.58 7.56
CA ASP A 115 -20.92 -10.81 8.78
C ASP A 115 -19.80 -9.79 9.10
N ASP A 116 -20.08 -8.82 10.00
CA ASP A 116 -19.10 -7.83 10.49
C ASP A 116 -18.63 -8.08 11.93
N GLY A 117 -18.98 -9.22 12.55
CA GLY A 117 -18.70 -9.50 13.95
C GLY A 117 -19.48 -8.64 14.95
N ALA A 118 -20.36 -7.74 14.50
CA ALA A 118 -21.19 -6.85 15.33
C ALA A 118 -22.68 -7.22 15.30
N GLY A 119 -23.01 -8.41 14.76
CA GLY A 119 -24.36 -8.94 14.69
C GLY A 119 -25.12 -8.55 13.42
N ASN A 120 -24.47 -7.87 12.47
CA ASN A 120 -24.99 -7.71 11.12
C ASN A 120 -24.55 -8.92 10.28
N VAL A 121 -25.44 -9.38 9.40
CA VAL A 121 -25.20 -10.53 8.51
C VAL A 121 -25.65 -10.15 7.10
N ASP A 122 -25.13 -10.86 6.10
CA ASP A 122 -25.45 -10.67 4.68
C ASP A 122 -25.29 -9.19 4.26
N LEU A 123 -24.11 -8.62 4.54
CA LEU A 123 -23.80 -7.21 4.29
C LEU A 123 -23.65 -6.96 2.78
N PRO A 124 -24.52 -6.17 2.13
CA PRO A 124 -24.50 -6.03 0.68
C PRO A 124 -23.28 -5.22 0.21
N ILE A 125 -22.65 -5.72 -0.85
CA ILE A 125 -21.61 -5.06 -1.64
C ILE A 125 -22.15 -4.93 -3.05
N GLU A 126 -22.49 -3.69 -3.43
CA GLU A 126 -23.01 -3.36 -4.75
C GLU A 126 -21.99 -2.50 -5.50
N VAL A 127 -21.76 -2.83 -6.76
CA VAL A 127 -20.94 -2.03 -7.66
C VAL A 127 -21.64 -1.88 -9.00
N THR A 128 -21.67 -0.66 -9.52
CA THR A 128 -22.03 -0.37 -10.90
C THR A 128 -20.84 0.29 -11.56
N LEU A 129 -20.39 -0.26 -12.67
CA LEU A 129 -19.29 0.24 -13.49
C LEU A 129 -19.85 0.71 -14.82
N THR A 130 -19.41 1.88 -15.29
CA THR A 130 -19.70 2.33 -16.65
C THR A 130 -18.45 2.19 -17.51
N VAL A 131 -18.51 1.34 -18.55
CA VAL A 131 -17.49 1.28 -19.59
C VAL A 131 -17.85 2.28 -20.68
N ASP A 132 -16.99 3.26 -20.91
CA ASP A 132 -17.12 4.23 -21.99
C ASP A 132 -15.80 4.37 -22.76
N GLY A 133 -15.69 3.65 -23.87
CA GLY A 133 -14.48 3.60 -24.68
C GLY A 133 -13.37 2.90 -23.91
N ASP A 134 -12.29 3.63 -23.61
CA ASP A 134 -11.13 3.11 -22.91
C ASP A 134 -11.10 3.46 -21.41
N GLU A 135 -12.23 3.92 -20.85
CA GLU A 135 -12.38 4.31 -19.44
C GLU A 135 -13.44 3.49 -18.70
N ILE A 136 -13.24 3.33 -17.38
CA ILE A 136 -14.22 2.81 -16.43
C ILE A 136 -14.51 3.89 -15.40
N LEU A 137 -15.79 4.27 -15.29
CA LEU A 137 -16.31 5.27 -14.35
C LEU A 137 -17.10 4.63 -13.21
#